data_AF-A0A4R2F0V6-F1
#
_entry.id   AF-A0A4R2F0V6-F1
#
_cell.length_a   1.000
_cell.length_b   1.000
_cell.length_c   1.000
_cell.angle_alpha   90.00
_cell.angle_beta   90.00
_cell.angle_gamma   90.00
#
_symmetry.space_group_name_H-M   'P 1'
#
loop_
_entity.id
_entity.type
_entity.pdbx_description
1 polymer ?
#
loop_
_entity_poly.entity_id
_entity_poly.type
_entity_poly.pdbx_seq_one_letter_code
_entity_poly.pdbx_strand_id
1 'polypeptide(L)'
;MFDDSEDEEEEYERTEFEDWFDTYFMYFPVELRATGYDDLEVQCFYTNVFCRIMRELTPPIRKLMDKQYPIFKKETRKTVLDELDRIAGLVGPYFLVRLYALMCDDKAGVNHREQFTDFENLIDFYARPDKPRMLEESFFDQFPWLTEEQKQQMIEEDRQEAQEAFDWKEGRKRDFYDIVQPLIFKYYKEIFDLSPDGLIVYAIHIREDYQDYMMRCDHIATFIQFEFPEEDLHLPYKEFSEKLQEIWEKRPDLRNRIFDDEDA
;
A
#
# COMPACT_ATOMS: atom_id res chain seq x y z
N MET A 1 -6.07 -5.10 65.56
CA MET A 1 -6.80 -4.72 64.35
C MET A 1 -5.74 -4.37 63.33
N PHE A 2 -5.42 -5.34 62.48
CA PHE A 2 -4.72 -5.06 61.24
C PHE A 2 -5.82 -4.64 60.28
N ASP A 3 -5.68 -3.43 59.76
CA ASP A 3 -6.59 -2.84 58.80
C ASP A 3 -6.20 -3.43 57.45
N ASP A 4 -6.94 -4.47 57.03
CA ASP A 4 -6.90 -5.00 55.67
C ASP A 4 -7.53 -3.93 54.77
N SER A 5 -6.74 -2.92 54.43
CA SER A 5 -7.00 -2.11 53.24
C SER A 5 -6.54 -2.96 52.07
N GLU A 6 -7.47 -3.72 51.52
CA GLU A 6 -7.37 -4.24 50.16
C GLU A 6 -7.18 -3.01 49.27
N ASP A 7 -5.93 -2.72 48.92
CA ASP A 7 -5.60 -1.87 47.79
C ASP A 7 -6.24 -2.53 46.56
N GLU A 8 -7.46 -2.08 46.22
CA GLU A 8 -8.03 -2.30 44.89
C GLU A 8 -7.05 -1.62 43.92
N GLU A 9 -6.12 -2.39 43.35
CA GLU A 9 -5.30 -1.95 42.23
C GLU A 9 -6.26 -1.46 41.15
N GLU A 10 -6.44 -0.14 41.03
CA GLU A 10 -7.18 0.48 39.93
C GLU A 10 -6.59 -0.07 38.62
N GLU A 11 -7.38 -0.86 37.90
CA GLU A 11 -6.97 -1.47 36.64
C GLU A 11 -6.62 -0.33 35.67
N TYR A 12 -5.33 -0.18 35.38
CA TYR A 12 -4.83 0.88 34.51
C TYR A 12 -5.43 0.73 33.11
N GLU A 13 -6.38 1.60 32.77
CA GLU A 13 -6.92 1.70 31.41
C GLU A 13 -5.90 2.40 30.51
N ARG A 14 -5.39 1.66 29.52
CA ARG A 14 -4.46 2.18 28.53
C ARG A 14 -5.10 3.26 27.67
N THR A 15 -4.33 4.27 27.33
CA THR A 15 -4.76 5.32 26.40
C THR A 15 -4.63 4.87 24.93
N GLU A 16 -5.42 5.46 24.03
CA GLU A 16 -5.31 5.21 22.58
C GLU A 16 -3.91 5.52 22.02
N PHE A 17 -3.19 6.47 22.65
CA PHE A 17 -1.82 6.79 22.30
C PHE A 17 -0.86 5.67 22.66
N GLU A 18 -1.00 5.06 23.85
CA GLU A 18 -0.13 3.97 24.28
C GLU A 18 -0.33 2.73 23.42
N ASP A 19 -1.58 2.37 23.11
CA ASP A 19 -1.87 1.26 22.19
C ASP A 19 -1.31 1.52 20.79
N TRP A 20 -1.44 2.76 20.30
CA TRP A 20 -0.81 3.17 19.05
C TRP A 20 0.72 3.06 19.11
N PHE A 21 1.34 3.59 20.17
CA PHE A 21 2.79 3.60 20.32
C PHE A 21 3.36 2.18 20.37
N ASP A 22 2.73 1.28 21.13
CA ASP A 22 3.13 -0.13 21.20
C ASP A 22 2.95 -0.85 19.88
N THR A 23 1.84 -0.59 19.17
CA THR A 23 1.57 -1.19 17.86
C THR A 23 2.69 -0.88 16.87
N TYR A 24 3.23 0.35 16.91
CA TYR A 24 4.27 0.80 16.00
C TYR A 24 5.67 0.89 16.62
N PHE A 25 5.85 0.37 17.84
CA PHE A 25 7.06 0.53 18.64
C PHE A 25 8.33 0.20 17.86
N MET A 26 8.30 -0.91 17.12
CA MET A 26 9.47 -1.40 16.37
C MET A 26 9.92 -0.47 15.23
N TYR A 27 9.07 0.45 14.79
CA TYR A 27 9.35 1.38 13.69
C TYR A 27 9.94 2.72 14.16
N PHE A 28 9.94 3.01 15.46
CA PHE A 28 10.61 4.19 15.98
C PHE A 28 12.13 4.00 16.06
N PRO A 29 12.93 5.08 15.88
CA PRO A 29 14.36 5.10 16.16
C PRO A 29 14.69 4.56 17.56
N VAL A 30 15.86 3.94 17.71
CA VAL A 30 16.29 3.28 18.96
C VAL A 30 16.23 4.24 20.15
N GLU A 31 16.62 5.49 19.92
CA GLU A 31 16.68 6.56 20.92
C GLU A 31 15.28 6.91 21.44
N LEU A 32 14.27 6.94 20.56
CA LEU A 32 12.87 7.21 20.91
C LEU A 32 12.21 6.02 21.60
N ARG A 33 12.62 4.80 21.25
CA ARG A 33 12.17 3.59 21.97
C ARG A 33 12.66 3.56 23.42
N ALA A 34 13.75 4.25 23.73
CA ALA A 34 14.29 4.32 25.08
C ALA A 34 13.57 5.36 25.96
N THR A 35 12.95 6.40 25.36
CA THR A 35 12.17 7.42 26.10
C THR A 35 10.74 6.97 26.40
N GLY A 36 10.20 6.03 25.62
CA GLY A 36 8.88 5.45 25.86
C GLY A 36 7.74 6.45 25.62
N TYR A 37 6.67 6.36 26.43
CA TYR A 37 5.47 7.19 26.26
C TYR A 37 5.68 8.68 26.61
N ASP A 38 6.75 9.02 27.32
CA ASP A 38 7.00 10.38 27.83
C ASP A 38 7.52 11.36 26.77
N ASP A 39 7.75 10.89 25.54
CA ASP A 39 8.25 11.73 24.46
C ASP A 39 7.16 12.68 23.92
N LEU A 40 7.29 13.97 24.29
CA LEU A 40 6.36 15.02 23.86
C LEU A 40 6.32 15.22 22.34
N GLU A 41 7.42 14.98 21.62
CA GLU A 41 7.44 15.12 20.17
C GLU A 41 6.62 14.00 19.51
N VAL A 42 6.74 12.77 20.01
CA VAL A 42 5.95 11.62 19.53
C VAL A 42 4.46 11.82 19.83
N GLN A 43 4.12 12.31 21.03
CA GLN A 43 2.73 12.65 21.36
C GLN A 43 2.18 13.77 20.46
N CYS A 44 2.98 14.82 20.21
CA CYS A 44 2.58 15.91 19.32
C CYS A 44 2.37 15.41 17.89
N PHE A 45 3.24 14.53 17.39
CA PHE A 45 3.09 13.89 16.08
C PHE A 45 1.80 13.07 16.01
N TYR A 46 1.55 12.22 17.01
CA TYR A 46 0.33 11.41 17.07
C TYR A 46 -0.94 12.28 16.97
N THR A 47 -1.07 13.27 17.84
CA THR A 47 -2.29 14.09 17.92
C THR A 47 -2.44 15.06 16.74
N ASN A 48 -1.37 15.74 16.34
CA ASN A 48 -1.45 16.83 15.36
C ASN A 48 -1.28 16.39 13.92
N VAL A 49 -0.61 15.25 13.68
CA VAL A 49 -0.34 14.74 12.34
C VAL A 49 -1.09 13.43 12.12
N PHE A 50 -0.75 12.37 12.86
CA PHE A 50 -1.25 11.02 12.62
C PHE A 50 -2.79 10.95 12.66
N CYS A 51 -3.40 11.33 13.79
CA CYS A 51 -4.85 11.25 13.96
C CYS A 51 -5.59 12.13 12.93
N ARG A 52 -5.03 13.30 12.58
CA ARG A 52 -5.65 14.22 11.61
C ARG A 52 -5.63 13.67 10.20
N ILE A 53 -4.49 13.12 9.77
CA ILE A 53 -4.36 12.48 8.46
C ILE A 53 -5.28 11.27 8.41
N MET A 54 -5.22 10.35 9.38
CA MET A 54 -6.02 9.12 9.36
C MET A 54 -7.51 9.40 9.26
N ARG A 55 -8.02 10.38 10.02
CA ARG A 55 -9.43 10.79 9.98
C ARG A 55 -9.87 11.31 8.61
N GLU A 56 -9.01 12.03 7.90
CA GLU A 56 -9.32 12.59 6.58
C GLU A 56 -8.99 11.62 5.43
N LEU A 57 -8.15 10.61 5.66
CA LEU A 57 -7.63 9.69 4.66
C LEU A 57 -8.56 8.51 4.39
N THR A 58 -9.09 7.86 5.43
CA THR A 58 -9.85 6.60 5.28
C THR A 58 -11.06 6.74 4.35
N PRO A 59 -11.92 7.77 4.44
CA PRO A 59 -13.11 7.85 3.59
C PRO A 59 -12.81 8.03 2.09
N PRO A 60 -11.86 8.91 1.68
CA PRO A 60 -11.40 8.97 0.29
C PRO A 60 -10.80 7.65 -0.23
N ILE A 61 -9.99 6.95 0.58
CA ILE A 61 -9.42 5.65 0.19
C ILE A 61 -10.54 4.63 -0.06
N ARG A 62 -11.54 4.55 0.82
CA ARG A 62 -12.67 3.64 0.63
C ARG A 62 -13.43 3.91 -0.68
N LYS A 63 -13.59 5.17 -1.06
CA LYS A 63 -14.17 5.57 -2.35
C LYS A 63 -13.27 5.23 -3.54
N LEU A 64 -11.95 5.37 -3.37
CA LEU A 64 -10.98 4.99 -4.40
C LEU A 64 -11.04 3.49 -4.68
N MET A 65 -11.18 2.65 -3.64
CA MET A 65 -11.35 1.21 -3.80
C MET A 65 -12.54 0.88 -4.70
N ASP A 66 -13.70 1.50 -4.48
CA ASP A 66 -14.90 1.30 -5.32
C ASP A 66 -14.73 1.80 -6.77
N LYS A 67 -13.86 2.79 -6.98
CA LYS A 67 -13.52 3.30 -8.32
C LYS A 67 -12.59 2.33 -9.05
N GLN A 68 -11.57 1.83 -8.36
CA GLN A 68 -10.51 1.00 -8.94
C GLN A 68 -10.89 -0.49 -9.03
N TYR A 69 -11.87 -0.92 -8.22
CA TYR A 69 -12.38 -2.28 -8.15
C TYR A 69 -13.92 -2.26 -8.12
N PRO A 70 -14.57 -2.05 -9.28
CA PRO A 70 -16.04 -1.95 -9.35
C PRO A 70 -16.80 -3.14 -8.76
N ILE A 71 -16.18 -4.33 -8.74
CA ILE A 71 -16.75 -5.54 -8.14
C ILE A 71 -17.10 -5.36 -6.65
N PHE A 72 -16.40 -4.48 -5.92
CA PHE A 72 -16.69 -4.19 -4.51
C PHE A 72 -18.08 -3.58 -4.31
N LYS A 73 -18.58 -2.82 -5.29
CA LYS A 73 -19.94 -2.23 -5.24
C LYS A 73 -21.04 -3.28 -5.33
N LYS A 74 -20.73 -4.46 -5.88
CA LYS A 74 -21.69 -5.57 -6.05
C LYS A 74 -21.74 -6.48 -4.80
N GLU A 75 -20.83 -6.31 -3.85
CA GLU A 75 -20.73 -7.14 -2.65
C GLU A 75 -21.78 -6.75 -1.60
N THR A 76 -22.32 -7.75 -0.89
CA THR A 76 -23.36 -7.58 0.15
C THR A 76 -23.03 -8.28 1.46
N ARG A 77 -22.03 -9.17 1.46
CA ARG A 77 -21.60 -9.93 2.64
C ARG A 77 -20.94 -9.00 3.64
N LYS A 78 -21.51 -8.92 4.84
CA LYS A 78 -21.05 -8.01 5.90
C LYS A 78 -19.56 -8.21 6.23
N THR A 79 -19.12 -9.46 6.37
CA THR A 79 -17.73 -9.78 6.71
C THR A 79 -16.74 -9.24 5.68
N VAL A 80 -17.10 -9.28 4.38
CA VAL A 80 -16.27 -8.75 3.30
C VAL A 80 -16.28 -7.22 3.30
N LEU A 81 -17.44 -6.60 3.55
CA LEU A 81 -17.55 -5.14 3.65
C LEU A 81 -16.74 -4.58 4.83
N ASP A 82 -16.80 -5.25 5.99
CA ASP A 82 -16.02 -4.90 7.18
C ASP A 82 -14.50 -5.02 6.88
N GLU A 83 -14.09 -6.02 6.10
CA GLU A 83 -12.69 -6.16 5.65
C GLU A 83 -12.26 -5.07 4.68
N LEU A 84 -13.12 -4.62 3.76
CA LEU A 84 -12.82 -3.48 2.88
C LEU A 84 -12.61 -2.19 3.69
N ASP A 85 -13.47 -1.95 4.69
CA ASP A 85 -13.32 -0.79 5.58
C ASP A 85 -12.05 -0.90 6.44
N ARG A 86 -11.71 -2.12 6.88
CA ARG A 86 -10.43 -2.39 7.57
C ARG A 86 -9.23 -2.10 6.67
N ILE A 87 -9.24 -2.56 5.42
CA ILE A 87 -8.15 -2.28 4.45
C ILE A 87 -8.00 -0.77 4.25
N ALA A 88 -9.10 -0.02 4.09
CA ALA A 88 -9.04 1.43 3.99
C ALA A 88 -8.45 2.09 5.26
N GLY A 89 -8.71 1.55 6.44
CA GLY A 89 -8.13 1.99 7.71
C GLY A 89 -6.64 1.64 7.88
N LEU A 90 -6.14 0.63 7.15
CA LEU A 90 -4.73 0.23 7.16
C LEU A 90 -3.85 1.04 6.20
N VAL A 91 -4.42 1.87 5.35
CA VAL A 91 -3.66 2.76 4.45
C VAL A 91 -3.15 3.95 5.23
N GLY A 92 -1.82 4.14 5.27
CA GLY A 92 -1.19 5.29 5.89
C GLY A 92 -0.53 5.07 7.26
N PRO A 93 -1.05 4.27 8.22
CA PRO A 93 -0.47 4.21 9.56
C PRO A 93 1.02 3.87 9.59
N TYR A 94 1.42 2.76 8.94
CA TYR A 94 2.82 2.34 8.86
C TYR A 94 3.68 3.38 8.13
N PHE A 95 3.17 3.89 7.01
CA PHE A 95 3.81 4.92 6.23
C PHE A 95 4.07 6.20 7.04
N LEU A 96 3.09 6.67 7.81
CA LEU A 96 3.19 7.88 8.62
C LEU A 96 4.22 7.71 9.74
N VAL A 97 4.25 6.56 10.42
CA VAL A 97 5.26 6.30 11.46
C VAL A 97 6.65 6.21 10.85
N ARG A 98 6.83 5.55 9.70
CA ARG A 98 8.10 5.52 8.98
C ARG A 98 8.53 6.90 8.50
N LEU A 99 7.59 7.74 8.09
CA LEU A 99 7.86 9.13 7.73
C LEU A 99 8.34 9.94 8.94
N TYR A 100 7.73 9.76 10.11
CA TYR A 100 8.21 10.37 11.35
C TYR A 100 9.63 9.91 11.70
N ALA A 101 9.90 8.61 11.66
CA ALA A 101 11.24 8.06 11.88
C ALA A 101 12.28 8.63 10.90
N LEU A 102 11.93 8.70 9.61
CA LEU A 102 12.76 9.31 8.58
C LEU A 102 13.10 10.78 8.90
N MET A 103 12.12 11.56 9.35
CA MET A 103 12.35 12.96 9.74
C MET A 103 13.29 13.08 10.93
N CYS A 104 13.20 12.18 11.92
CA CYS A 104 14.12 12.13 13.05
C CYS A 104 15.55 11.79 12.59
N ASP A 105 15.69 10.77 11.76
CA ASP A 105 16.98 10.31 11.22
C ASP A 105 17.66 11.41 10.38
N ASP A 106 16.91 12.09 9.52
CA ASP A 106 17.43 13.17 8.68
C ASP A 106 17.90 14.37 9.53
N LYS A 107 17.14 14.75 10.57
CA LYS A 107 17.53 15.79 11.54
C LYS A 107 18.77 15.41 12.35
N ALA A 108 18.93 14.12 12.65
CA ALA A 108 20.10 13.60 13.35
C ALA A 108 21.34 13.43 12.44
N GLY A 109 21.19 13.66 11.13
CA GLY A 109 22.28 13.52 10.15
C GLY A 109 22.65 12.06 9.86
N VAL A 110 21.70 11.14 10.01
CA VAL A 110 21.89 9.73 9.69
C VAL A 110 22.13 9.56 8.19
N ASN A 111 23.10 8.72 7.83
CA ASN A 111 23.41 8.44 6.43
C ASN A 111 22.46 7.38 5.86
N HIS A 112 21.39 7.84 5.19
CA HIS A 112 20.40 6.96 4.55
C HIS A 112 21.02 5.96 3.56
N ARG A 113 22.14 6.31 2.91
CA ARG A 113 22.81 5.43 1.94
C ARG A 113 23.35 4.14 2.57
N GLU A 114 23.68 4.17 3.86
CA GLU A 114 24.17 3.00 4.59
C GLU A 114 23.04 2.08 5.07
N GLN A 115 21.81 2.60 5.16
CA GLN A 115 20.64 1.84 5.57
C GLN A 115 20.06 0.99 4.43
N PHE A 116 20.28 1.40 3.17
CA PHE A 116 19.74 0.73 1.99
C PHE A 116 20.86 0.10 1.15
N THR A 117 20.83 -1.22 0.99
CA THR A 117 21.88 -2.01 0.33
C THR A 117 22.08 -1.67 -1.16
N ASP A 118 21.12 -1.01 -1.80
CA ASP A 118 21.14 -0.68 -3.24
C ASP A 118 20.67 0.76 -3.53
N PHE A 119 21.05 1.69 -2.67
CA PHE A 119 20.52 3.05 -2.70
C PHE A 119 20.79 3.78 -4.03
N GLU A 120 21.96 3.60 -4.66
CA GLU A 120 22.28 4.25 -5.94
C GLU A 120 21.33 3.83 -7.07
N ASN A 121 20.95 2.55 -7.14
CA ASN A 121 19.97 2.09 -8.11
C ASN A 121 18.58 2.66 -7.82
N LEU A 122 18.24 2.88 -6.54
CA LEU A 122 17.00 3.55 -6.16
C LEU A 122 17.01 5.01 -6.60
N ILE A 123 18.13 5.73 -6.45
CA ILE A 123 18.27 7.10 -6.99
C ILE A 123 17.98 7.10 -8.49
N ASP A 124 18.65 6.21 -9.24
CA ASP A 124 18.46 6.11 -10.69
C ASP A 124 17.02 5.76 -11.08
N PHE A 125 16.39 4.87 -10.31
CA PHE A 125 15.00 4.46 -10.50
C PHE A 125 14.03 5.64 -10.30
N TYR A 126 14.16 6.40 -9.22
CA TYR A 126 13.28 7.54 -8.93
C TYR A 126 13.63 8.80 -9.72
N ALA A 127 14.84 8.90 -10.29
CA ALA A 127 15.24 10.02 -11.14
C ALA A 127 14.63 9.98 -12.55
N ARG A 128 14.05 8.84 -12.96
CA ARG A 128 13.55 8.64 -14.33
C ARG A 128 12.05 8.36 -14.30
N PRO A 129 11.26 8.97 -15.20
CA PRO A 129 9.87 8.57 -15.37
C PRO A 129 9.80 7.09 -15.76
N ASP A 130 8.90 6.35 -15.12
CA ASP A 130 8.57 4.98 -15.54
C ASP A 130 8.12 4.99 -17.01
N LYS A 131 8.43 3.92 -17.73
CA LYS A 131 8.05 3.74 -19.15
C LYS A 131 7.33 2.40 -19.34
N PRO A 132 6.43 2.31 -20.33
CA PRO A 132 5.86 1.02 -20.73
C PRO A 132 6.98 0.03 -21.06
N ARG A 133 6.80 -1.22 -20.63
CA ARG A 133 7.71 -2.31 -20.97
C ARG A 133 7.23 -2.94 -22.26
N MET A 134 7.89 -2.60 -23.37
CA MET A 134 7.62 -3.15 -24.70
C MET A 134 8.59 -4.30 -24.99
N LEU A 135 8.18 -5.24 -25.83
CA LEU A 135 9.11 -6.22 -26.37
C LEU A 135 10.07 -5.53 -27.34
N GLU A 136 11.35 -5.93 -27.29
CA GLU A 136 12.34 -5.48 -28.28
C GLU A 136 11.93 -5.95 -29.67
N GLU A 137 12.10 -5.11 -30.70
CA GLU A 137 11.72 -5.48 -32.08
C GLU A 137 12.39 -6.80 -32.54
N SER A 138 13.62 -7.02 -32.07
CA SER A 138 14.38 -8.26 -32.31
C SER A 138 13.74 -9.53 -31.75
N PHE A 139 12.82 -9.43 -30.79
CA PHE A 139 12.01 -10.57 -30.34
C PHE A 139 11.15 -11.13 -31.47
N PHE A 140 10.62 -10.26 -32.35
CA PHE A 140 9.73 -10.67 -33.44
C PHE A 140 10.49 -11.32 -34.61
N ASP A 141 11.80 -11.12 -34.69
CA ASP A 141 12.65 -11.76 -35.69
C ASP A 141 12.82 -13.28 -35.49
N GLN A 142 12.47 -13.79 -34.30
CA GLN A 142 12.48 -15.23 -34.02
C GLN A 142 11.34 -16.01 -34.72
N PHE A 143 10.42 -15.31 -35.39
CA PHE A 143 9.28 -15.89 -36.10
C PHE A 143 9.47 -15.80 -37.63
N PRO A 144 10.31 -16.66 -38.23
CA PRO A 144 10.69 -16.57 -39.65
C PRO A 144 9.55 -16.93 -40.62
N TRP A 145 8.42 -17.44 -40.12
CA TRP A 145 7.23 -17.75 -40.92
C TRP A 145 6.28 -16.56 -41.08
N LEU A 146 6.52 -15.45 -40.39
CA LEU A 146 5.74 -14.22 -40.52
C LEU A 146 6.32 -13.33 -41.63
N THR A 147 5.44 -12.64 -42.36
CA THR A 147 5.86 -11.57 -43.25
C THR A 147 6.28 -10.34 -42.44
N GLU A 148 7.04 -9.43 -43.06
CA GLU A 148 7.42 -8.16 -42.41
C GLU A 148 6.18 -7.32 -42.03
N GLU A 149 5.12 -7.34 -42.84
CA GLU A 149 3.85 -6.67 -42.53
C GLU A 149 3.18 -7.27 -41.29
N GLN A 150 3.18 -8.61 -41.15
CA GLN A 150 2.64 -9.28 -39.98
C GLN A 150 3.46 -9.00 -38.72
N LYS A 151 4.79 -8.94 -38.83
CA LYS A 151 5.66 -8.55 -37.71
C LYS A 151 5.39 -7.12 -37.26
N GLN A 152 5.27 -6.18 -38.19
CA GLN A 152 4.97 -4.78 -37.86
C GLN A 152 3.61 -4.62 -37.19
N GLN A 153 2.60 -5.40 -37.62
CA GLN A 153 1.31 -5.43 -36.95
C GLN A 153 1.44 -5.93 -35.50
N MET A 154 2.16 -7.04 -35.27
CA MET A 154 2.35 -7.58 -33.92
C MET A 154 3.15 -6.65 -33.01
N ILE A 155 4.14 -5.92 -33.55
CA ILE A 155 4.89 -4.91 -32.79
C ILE A 155 3.97 -3.76 -32.36
N GLU A 156 3.09 -3.30 -33.25
CA GLU A 156 2.16 -2.22 -32.91
C GLU A 156 1.12 -2.67 -31.89
N GLU A 157 0.58 -3.89 -32.04
CA GLU A 157 -0.32 -4.50 -31.04
C GLU A 157 0.36 -4.63 -29.67
N ASP A 158 1.60 -5.14 -29.59
CA ASP A 158 2.37 -5.21 -28.33
C ASP A 158 2.60 -3.83 -27.72
N ARG A 159 2.94 -2.83 -28.53
CA ARG A 159 3.14 -1.45 -28.05
C ARG A 159 1.87 -0.86 -27.49
N GLN A 160 0.75 -1.08 -28.17
CA GLN A 160 -0.55 -0.59 -27.72
C GLN A 160 -0.95 -1.27 -26.40
N GLU A 161 -0.90 -2.60 -26.33
CA GLU A 161 -1.21 -3.36 -25.11
C GLU A 161 -0.30 -2.94 -23.94
N ALA A 162 1.01 -2.78 -24.20
CA ALA A 162 1.97 -2.34 -23.19
C ALA A 162 1.68 -0.92 -22.68
N GLN A 163 1.28 -0.01 -23.58
CA GLN A 163 0.92 1.36 -23.21
C GLN A 163 -0.39 1.40 -22.41
N GLU A 164 -1.42 0.66 -22.83
CA GLU A 164 -2.70 0.57 -22.13
C GLU A 164 -2.53 -0.01 -20.72
N ALA A 165 -1.77 -1.11 -20.58
CA ALA A 165 -1.47 -1.70 -19.28
C ALA A 165 -0.65 -0.75 -18.38
N PHE A 166 0.27 0.01 -18.97
CA PHE A 166 1.05 1.02 -18.26
C PHE A 166 0.17 2.17 -17.75
N ASP A 167 -0.65 2.76 -18.61
CA ASP A 167 -1.53 3.88 -18.26
C ASP A 167 -2.58 3.47 -17.22
N TRP A 168 -3.10 2.26 -17.32
CA TRP A 168 -4.00 1.69 -16.31
C TRP A 168 -3.31 1.59 -14.94
N LYS A 169 -2.09 1.04 -14.89
CA LYS A 169 -1.36 0.87 -13.63
C LYS A 169 -0.92 2.20 -13.02
N GLU A 170 -0.36 3.08 -13.83
CA GLU A 170 0.12 4.39 -13.40
C GLU A 170 -1.03 5.32 -13.00
N GLY A 171 -2.16 5.26 -13.72
CA GLY A 171 -3.37 6.00 -13.35
C GLY A 171 -3.86 5.66 -11.95
N ARG A 172 -3.87 4.37 -11.60
CA ARG A 172 -4.28 3.90 -10.26
C ARG A 172 -3.32 4.35 -9.16
N LYS A 173 -2.01 4.28 -9.42
CA LYS A 173 -0.97 4.77 -8.51
C LYS A 173 -1.10 6.28 -8.28
N ARG A 174 -1.29 7.05 -9.36
CA ARG A 174 -1.49 8.49 -9.30
C ARG A 174 -2.73 8.85 -8.49
N ASP A 175 -3.88 8.22 -8.75
CA ASP A 175 -5.11 8.48 -8.01
C ASP A 175 -4.95 8.26 -6.49
N PHE A 176 -4.14 7.25 -6.10
CA PHE A 176 -3.81 7.00 -4.70
C PHE A 176 -2.92 8.12 -4.11
N TYR A 177 -1.85 8.52 -4.82
CA TYR A 177 -0.98 9.62 -4.38
C TYR A 177 -1.70 10.97 -4.30
N ASP A 178 -2.63 11.24 -5.22
CA ASP A 178 -3.45 12.47 -5.23
C ASP A 178 -4.38 12.56 -3.99
N ILE A 179 -4.63 11.45 -3.29
CA ILE A 179 -5.34 11.43 -2.01
C ILE A 179 -4.36 11.59 -0.84
N VAL A 180 -3.29 10.80 -0.82
CA VAL A 180 -2.38 10.69 0.33
C VAL A 180 -1.48 11.92 0.46
N GLN A 181 -0.80 12.34 -0.61
CA GLN A 181 0.23 13.39 -0.55
C GLN A 181 -0.30 14.75 -0.08
N PRO A 182 -1.47 15.24 -0.53
CA PRO A 182 -1.98 16.52 -0.07
C PRO A 182 -2.23 16.57 1.45
N LEU A 183 -2.64 15.46 2.06
CA LEU A 183 -2.86 15.39 3.50
C LEU A 183 -1.54 15.47 4.28
N ILE A 184 -0.48 14.84 3.77
CA ILE A 184 0.86 14.96 4.34
C ILE A 184 1.33 16.41 4.25
N PHE A 185 1.28 17.03 3.07
CA PHE A 185 1.74 18.41 2.89
C PHE A 185 0.94 19.42 3.71
N LYS A 186 -0.33 19.10 4.02
CA LYS A 186 -1.19 19.91 4.88
C LYS A 186 -0.79 19.81 6.36
N TYR A 187 -0.55 18.59 6.86
CA TYR A 187 -0.42 18.33 8.30
C TYR A 187 1.01 18.11 8.78
N TYR A 188 1.95 17.74 7.90
CA TYR A 188 3.35 17.49 8.24
C TYR A 188 4.28 18.25 7.29
N LYS A 189 4.41 19.56 7.54
CA LYS A 189 5.12 20.49 6.65
C LYS A 189 6.63 20.34 6.72
N GLU A 190 7.14 19.77 7.81
CA GLU A 190 8.54 19.48 8.03
C GLU A 190 9.10 18.55 6.95
N ILE A 191 8.24 17.82 6.22
CA ILE A 191 8.66 17.02 5.06
C ILE A 191 9.40 17.84 3.99
N PHE A 192 9.16 19.15 3.90
CA PHE A 192 9.87 20.04 2.97
C PHE A 192 11.33 20.32 3.39
N ASP A 193 11.70 19.97 4.63
CA ASP A 193 13.06 20.11 5.16
C ASP A 193 13.91 18.85 4.91
N LEU A 194 13.34 17.79 4.33
CA LEU A 194 14.08 16.56 4.02
C LEU A 194 15.25 16.83 3.06
N SER A 195 16.38 16.17 3.35
CA SER A 195 17.49 16.08 2.41
C SER A 195 17.08 15.40 1.08
N PRO A 196 17.85 15.58 -0.01
CA PRO A 196 17.59 14.88 -1.26
C PRO A 196 17.51 13.35 -1.11
N ASP A 197 18.37 12.76 -0.28
CA ASP A 197 18.33 11.32 0.01
C ASP A 197 17.07 10.97 0.82
N GLY A 198 16.69 11.81 1.79
CA GLY A 198 15.44 11.66 2.54
C GLY A 198 14.18 11.69 1.65
N LEU A 199 14.15 12.55 0.61
CA LEU A 199 13.05 12.57 -0.36
C LEU A 199 12.93 11.27 -1.16
N ILE A 200 14.03 10.59 -1.42
CA ILE A 200 14.05 9.28 -2.09
C ILE A 200 13.48 8.21 -1.16
N VAL A 201 13.87 8.21 0.10
CA VAL A 201 13.31 7.30 1.12
C VAL A 201 11.81 7.54 1.31
N TYR A 202 11.37 8.80 1.31
CA TYR A 202 9.94 9.14 1.30
C TYR A 202 9.20 8.54 0.10
N ALA A 203 9.77 8.65 -1.11
CA ALA A 203 9.18 8.06 -2.33
C ALA A 203 9.08 6.53 -2.25
N ILE A 204 10.05 5.87 -1.61
CA ILE A 204 10.00 4.44 -1.31
C ILE A 204 8.83 4.12 -0.38
N HIS A 205 8.74 4.82 0.75
CA HIS A 205 7.70 4.54 1.75
C HIS A 205 6.28 4.72 1.21
N ILE A 206 6.01 5.78 0.44
CA ILE A 206 4.67 5.99 -0.14
C ILE A 206 4.36 4.96 -1.24
N ARG A 207 5.37 4.48 -1.96
CA ARG A 207 5.23 3.38 -2.93
C ARG A 207 4.92 2.06 -2.25
N GLU A 208 5.58 1.74 -1.14
CA GLU A 208 5.29 0.52 -0.37
C GLU A 208 3.85 0.54 0.18
N ASP A 209 3.39 1.67 0.72
CA ASP A 209 2.00 1.82 1.20
C ASP A 209 0.98 1.59 0.07
N TYR A 210 1.24 2.13 -1.12
CA TYR A 210 0.43 1.85 -2.31
C TYR A 210 0.45 0.38 -2.72
N GLN A 211 1.62 -0.28 -2.68
CA GLN A 211 1.76 -1.69 -3.05
C GLN A 211 0.97 -2.59 -2.09
N ASP A 212 1.05 -2.32 -0.79
CA ASP A 212 0.29 -3.06 0.23
C ASP A 212 -1.22 -2.85 0.06
N TYR A 213 -1.65 -1.60 -0.16
CA TYR A 213 -3.04 -1.27 -0.50
C TYR A 213 -3.53 -2.07 -1.73
N MET A 214 -2.77 -2.03 -2.82
CA MET A 214 -3.10 -2.68 -4.08
C MET A 214 -3.18 -4.20 -3.91
N MET A 215 -2.17 -4.82 -3.28
CA MET A 215 -2.15 -6.28 -3.06
C MET A 215 -3.35 -6.76 -2.23
N ARG A 216 -3.74 -6.02 -1.19
CA ARG A 216 -4.91 -6.34 -0.37
C ARG A 216 -6.20 -6.23 -1.17
N CYS A 217 -6.34 -5.18 -1.96
CA CYS A 217 -7.52 -5.01 -2.79
C CYS A 217 -7.60 -6.07 -3.90
N ASP A 218 -6.49 -6.39 -4.57
CA ASP A 218 -6.43 -7.45 -5.59
C ASP A 218 -6.82 -8.82 -5.00
N HIS A 219 -6.37 -9.11 -3.78
CA HIS A 219 -6.77 -10.32 -3.06
C HIS A 219 -8.29 -10.37 -2.86
N ILE A 220 -8.88 -9.31 -2.29
CA ILE A 220 -10.33 -9.27 -2.03
C ILE A 220 -11.14 -9.27 -3.33
N ALA A 221 -10.67 -8.58 -4.37
CA ALA A 221 -11.32 -8.58 -5.68
C ALA A 221 -11.36 -10.00 -6.27
N THR A 222 -10.24 -10.72 -6.18
CA THR A 222 -10.16 -12.12 -6.60
C THR A 222 -11.08 -13.00 -5.74
N PHE A 223 -11.06 -12.83 -4.42
CA PHE A 223 -11.95 -13.55 -3.50
C PHE A 223 -13.43 -13.41 -3.89
N ILE A 224 -13.87 -12.18 -4.20
CA ILE A 224 -15.25 -11.89 -4.62
C ILE A 224 -15.53 -12.47 -6.01
N GLN A 225 -14.65 -12.24 -6.97
CA GLN A 225 -14.82 -12.67 -8.37
C GLN A 225 -14.98 -14.19 -8.51
N PHE A 226 -14.25 -14.95 -7.71
CA PHE A 226 -14.29 -16.40 -7.71
C PHE A 226 -15.31 -16.98 -6.72
N GLU A 227 -16.09 -16.12 -6.07
CA GLU A 227 -17.18 -16.48 -5.15
C GLU A 227 -16.72 -17.37 -3.99
N PHE A 228 -15.55 -17.07 -3.43
CA PHE A 228 -15.04 -17.80 -2.26
C PHE A 228 -15.99 -17.69 -1.06
N PRO A 229 -16.11 -18.72 -0.22
CA PRO A 229 -16.90 -18.66 1.00
C PRO A 229 -16.22 -17.75 2.05
N GLU A 230 -17.01 -17.13 2.95
CA GLU A 230 -16.49 -16.16 3.94
C GLU A 230 -15.42 -16.73 4.88
N GLU A 231 -15.46 -18.03 5.16
CA GLU A 231 -14.44 -18.73 5.94
C GLU A 231 -13.03 -18.67 5.33
N ASP A 232 -12.95 -18.40 4.03
CA ASP A 232 -11.69 -18.32 3.29
C ASP A 232 -11.10 -16.90 3.19
N LEU A 233 -11.78 -15.90 3.75
CA LEU A 233 -11.44 -14.48 3.59
C LEU A 233 -10.03 -14.13 4.11
N HIS A 234 -9.56 -14.87 5.12
CA HIS A 234 -8.28 -14.62 5.79
C HIS A 234 -7.27 -15.74 5.55
N LEU A 235 -7.44 -16.54 4.50
CA LEU A 235 -6.48 -17.59 4.18
C LEU A 235 -5.10 -17.00 3.90
N PRO A 236 -4.03 -17.65 4.38
CA PRO A 236 -2.68 -17.34 3.94
C PRO A 236 -2.56 -17.42 2.43
N TYR A 237 -1.74 -16.55 1.82
CA TYR A 237 -1.62 -16.43 0.36
C TYR A 237 -1.39 -17.77 -0.35
N LYS A 238 -0.59 -18.66 0.24
CA LYS A 238 -0.32 -19.99 -0.32
C LYS A 238 -1.59 -20.84 -0.42
N GLU A 239 -2.36 -20.93 0.66
CA GLU A 239 -3.61 -21.71 0.72
C GLU A 239 -4.69 -21.09 -0.18
N PHE A 240 -4.76 -19.76 -0.21
CA PHE A 240 -5.63 -19.02 -1.14
C PHE A 240 -5.31 -19.36 -2.60
N SER A 241 -4.02 -19.35 -2.96
CA SER A 241 -3.57 -19.65 -4.32
C SER A 241 -3.87 -21.09 -4.74
N GLU A 242 -3.68 -22.05 -3.84
CA GLU A 242 -4.02 -23.46 -4.08
C GLU A 242 -5.52 -23.64 -4.34
N LYS A 243 -6.38 -23.02 -3.50
CA LYS A 243 -7.83 -23.05 -3.71
C LYS A 243 -8.27 -22.34 -4.99
N LEU A 244 -7.65 -21.20 -5.32
CA LEU A 244 -7.93 -20.48 -6.55
C LEU A 244 -7.63 -21.35 -7.78
N GLN A 245 -6.50 -22.06 -7.77
CA GLN A 245 -6.14 -23.00 -8.83
C GLN A 245 -7.17 -24.12 -8.96
N GLU A 246 -7.64 -24.70 -7.86
CA GLU A 246 -8.70 -25.71 -7.91
C GLU A 246 -10.00 -25.17 -8.51
N ILE A 247 -10.39 -23.94 -8.17
CA ILE A 247 -11.58 -23.29 -8.74
C ILE A 247 -11.37 -23.06 -10.24
N TRP A 248 -10.18 -22.62 -10.67
CA TRP A 248 -9.83 -22.45 -12.09
C TRP A 248 -9.93 -23.75 -12.88
N GLU A 249 -9.47 -24.87 -12.32
CA GLU A 249 -9.56 -26.18 -12.97
C GLU A 249 -11.03 -26.66 -13.10
N LYS A 250 -11.88 -26.30 -12.13
CA LYS A 250 -13.30 -26.71 -12.06
C LYS A 250 -14.25 -25.76 -12.82
N ARG A 251 -13.91 -24.48 -12.95
CA ARG A 251 -14.72 -23.42 -13.58
C ARG A 251 -13.92 -22.61 -14.63
N PRO A 252 -13.57 -23.21 -15.78
CA PRO A 252 -12.83 -22.52 -16.83
C PRO A 252 -13.61 -21.35 -17.46
N ASP A 253 -14.93 -21.29 -17.28
CA ASP A 253 -15.79 -20.17 -17.68
C ASP A 253 -15.50 -18.87 -16.91
N LEU A 254 -14.94 -18.96 -15.71
CA LEU A 254 -14.49 -17.80 -14.94
C LEU A 254 -13.11 -17.29 -15.35
N ARG A 255 -12.36 -18.07 -16.15
CA ARG A 255 -11.00 -17.72 -16.59
C ARG A 255 -10.97 -16.47 -17.47
N ASN A 256 -12.03 -16.21 -18.22
CA ASN A 256 -12.13 -15.08 -19.14
C ASN A 256 -12.67 -13.80 -18.46
N ARG A 257 -13.24 -13.90 -17.26
CA ARG A 257 -13.80 -12.73 -16.55
C ARG A 257 -12.74 -11.84 -15.90
N ILE A 258 -11.46 -12.17 -16.02
CA ILE A 258 -10.34 -11.45 -15.37
C ILE A 258 -10.16 -10.04 -15.96
N PHE A 259 -10.68 -9.78 -17.17
CA PHE A 259 -10.56 -8.49 -17.86
C PHE A 259 -11.86 -7.93 -18.45
N ASP A 260 -13.00 -8.63 -18.33
CA ASP A 260 -14.27 -8.27 -18.99
C ASP A 260 -15.14 -7.24 -18.24
N ASP A 261 -14.70 -6.69 -17.10
CA ASP A 261 -15.41 -5.59 -16.42
C ASP A 261 -15.07 -4.21 -17.07
N GLU A 262 -14.91 -4.17 -18.41
CA GLU A 262 -14.81 -2.92 -19.20
C GLU A 262 -16.19 -2.26 -19.47
N ASP A 263 -17.29 -2.94 -19.15
CA ASP A 263 -18.66 -2.46 -19.39
C ASP A 263 -19.47 -2.16 -18.10
N ALA A 264 -18.93 -1.33 -17.19
CA ALA A 264 -19.70 -0.79 -16.06
C ALA A 264 -19.37 0.67 -15.70
#